data_AF-A0AAU9MQD7-F1
#
_entry.id   AF-A0AAU9MQD7-F1
#
_cell.length_a   1.000
_cell.length_b   1.000
_cell.length_c   1.000
_cell.angle_alpha   90.00
_cell.angle_beta   90.00
_cell.angle_gamma   90.00
#
_symmetry.space_group_name_H-M   'P 1'
#
loop_
_entity.id
_entity.type
_entity.pdbx_description
1 polymer ?
#
loop_
_entity_poly.entity_id
_entity_poly.type
_entity_poly.pdbx_seq_one_letter_code
_entity_poly.pdbx_strand_id
1 'polypeptide(L)'
;MWLFYLISFPLTLGMVVLTLKYFAGPDVPRYVFFTVGYTWFCSISVIILVPADISSTIIGHDNGGISFFWSWSYWSTFLLTWLVVPLIQGV
;
A
#
# COMPACT_ATOMS: atom_id res chain seq x y z
N MET A 1 -11.49 -19.36 12.34
CA MET A 1 -10.65 -18.71 11.31
C MET A 1 -10.87 -17.19 11.27
N TRP A 2 -12.10 -16.70 11.19
CA TRP A 2 -12.39 -15.27 11.12
C TRP A 2 -11.86 -14.44 12.31
N LEU A 3 -12.04 -14.93 13.56
CA LEU A 3 -11.52 -14.26 14.76
C LEU A 3 -9.99 -14.11 14.76
N PHE A 4 -9.29 -15.12 14.24
CA PHE A 4 -7.84 -15.07 14.09
C PHE A 4 -7.43 -13.95 13.13
N TYR A 5 -8.09 -13.83 11.96
CA TYR A 5 -7.81 -12.73 11.02
C TYR A 5 -8.14 -11.36 11.60
N LEU A 6 -9.22 -11.26 12.36
CA LEU A 6 -9.68 -10.02 12.98
C LEU A 6 -8.66 -9.49 14.02
N ILE A 7 -7.94 -10.37 14.71
CA ILE A 7 -6.91 -10.01 15.68
C ILE A 7 -5.53 -9.91 15.02
N SER A 8 -5.18 -10.84 14.13
CA SER A 8 -3.85 -10.89 13.52
C SER A 8 -3.63 -9.71 12.59
N PHE A 9 -4.62 -9.31 11.80
CA PHE A 9 -4.49 -8.20 10.86
C PHE A 9 -4.11 -6.86 11.53
N PRO A 10 -4.85 -6.36 12.54
CA PRO A 10 -4.46 -5.12 13.22
C PRO A 10 -3.17 -5.29 14.03
N LEU A 11 -2.89 -6.48 14.57
CA LEU A 11 -1.63 -6.75 15.27
C LEU A 11 -0.43 -6.64 14.30
N THR A 12 -0.53 -7.26 13.13
CA THR A 12 0.51 -7.20 12.09
C THR A 12 0.69 -5.79 11.56
N LEU A 13 -0.41 -5.06 11.29
CA LEU A 13 -0.33 -3.65 10.92
C LEU A 13 0.33 -2.80 12.01
N GLY A 14 -0.02 -3.04 13.28
CA GLY A 14 0.61 -2.38 14.42
C GLY A 14 2.12 -2.64 14.46
N MET A 15 2.55 -3.88 14.26
CA MET A 15 3.96 -4.25 14.20
C MET A 15 4.69 -3.55 13.04
N VAL A 16 4.07 -3.46 11.86
CA VAL A 16 4.64 -2.74 10.71
C VAL A 16 4.81 -1.25 10.99
N VAL A 17 3.84 -0.62 11.65
CA VAL A 17 3.93 0.79 12.05
C VAL A 17 5.02 0.98 13.11
N LEU A 18 5.13 0.06 14.07
CA LEU A 18 6.17 0.10 15.10
C LEU A 18 7.56 -0.09 14.52
N THR A 19 7.75 -1.00 13.56
CA THR A 19 9.05 -1.19 12.90
C THR A 19 9.44 0.04 12.08
N LEU A 20 8.51 0.62 11.32
CA LEU A 20 8.76 1.89 10.63
C LEU A 20 9.21 2.99 11.60
N LYS A 21 8.64 3.02 12.82
CA LYS A 21 8.95 4.04 13.82
C LYS A 21 10.27 3.74 14.53
N TYR A 22 10.58 2.47 14.74
CA TYR A 22 11.83 2.02 15.32
C TYR A 22 13.03 2.33 14.42
N PHE A 23 12.87 2.16 13.10
CA PHE A 23 13.92 2.50 12.12
C PHE A 23 13.96 3.98 11.74
N ALA A 24 12.97 4.78 12.15
CA ALA A 24 13.00 6.22 11.95
C ALA A 24 14.01 6.87 12.90
N GLY A 25 14.93 7.68 12.36
CA GLY A 25 15.83 8.50 13.17
C GLY A 25 15.06 9.54 14.02
N PRO A 26 15.65 9.99 15.15
CA PRO A 26 14.99 10.93 16.07
C PRO A 26 14.57 12.26 15.44
N ASP A 27 15.28 12.70 14.40
CA ASP A 27 15.00 13.95 13.67
C ASP A 27 14.13 13.78 12.41
N VAL A 28 13.61 12.57 12.15
CA VAL A 28 12.83 12.31 10.93
C VAL A 28 11.46 13.00 11.02
N PRO A 29 11.12 13.88 10.06
CA PRO A 29 9.81 14.52 10.03
C PRO A 29 8.68 13.51 9.86
N ARG A 30 7.54 13.76 10.52
CA ARG A 30 6.36 12.89 10.47
C ARG A 30 5.84 12.63 9.06
N TYR A 31 6.00 13.57 8.13
CA TYR A 31 5.56 13.36 6.74
C TYR A 31 6.36 12.25 6.05
N VAL A 32 7.64 12.07 6.37
CA VAL A 32 8.48 11.00 5.79
C VAL A 32 7.95 9.63 6.20
N PHE A 33 7.50 9.50 7.45
CA PHE A 33 6.88 8.28 7.93
C PHE A 33 5.62 7.93 7.13
N PHE A 34 4.75 8.92 6.91
CA PHE A 34 3.53 8.73 6.14
C PHE A 34 3.80 8.44 4.66
N THR A 35 4.79 9.11 4.04
CA THR A 35 5.14 8.81 2.66
C THR A 35 5.69 7.41 2.49
N VAL A 36 6.61 6.97 3.36
CA VAL A 36 7.15 5.61 3.32
C VAL A 36 6.04 4.58 3.52
N GLY A 37 5.16 4.78 4.52
CA GLY A 37 4.02 3.90 4.75
C GLY A 37 3.06 3.83 3.55
N TYR A 38 2.81 4.97 2.90
CA TYR A 38 1.97 5.02 1.70
C TYR A 38 2.63 4.33 0.50
N THR A 39 3.94 4.49 0.30
CA THR A 39 4.71 3.74 -0.71
C THR A 39 4.59 2.24 -0.48
N TRP A 40 4.73 1.79 0.77
CA TRP A 40 4.62 0.37 1.12
C TRP A 40 3.23 -0.18 0.84
N PHE A 41 2.19 0.58 1.20
CA PHE A 41 0.80 0.22 0.88
C PHE A 41 0.61 0.07 -0.63
N CYS A 42 1.15 1.00 -1.42
CA CYS A 42 1.06 0.96 -2.87
C CYS A 42 1.76 -0.29 -3.47
N SER A 43 2.97 -0.61 -2.99
CA SER A 43 3.69 -1.82 -3.40
C SER A 43 2.93 -3.11 -3.04
N ILE A 44 2.40 -3.20 -1.81
CA ILE A 44 1.62 -4.36 -1.38
C ILE A 44 0.37 -4.53 -2.24
N SER A 45 -0.29 -3.42 -2.59
CA SER A 45 -1.46 -3.44 -3.47
C SER A 45 -1.14 -4.07 -4.82
N VAL A 46 -0.01 -3.72 -5.44
CA VAL A 46 0.43 -4.34 -6.71
C VAL A 46 0.77 -5.82 -6.54
N ILE A 47 1.46 -6.20 -5.45
CA ILE A 47 1.81 -7.60 -5.16
C ILE A 47 0.57 -8.48 -5.03
N ILE A 48 -0.52 -7.96 -4.46
CA ILE A 48 -1.78 -8.70 -4.33
C ILE A 48 -2.57 -8.70 -5.65
N LEU A 49 -2.55 -7.59 -6.39
CA LEU A 49 -3.32 -7.45 -7.63
C LEU A 49 -2.81 -8.36 -8.75
N VAL A 50 -1.50 -8.53 -8.89
CA VAL A 50 -0.92 -9.37 -9.94
C VAL A 50 -1.43 -10.82 -9.92
N PRO A 51 -1.36 -11.58 -8.81
CA PRO A 51 -1.89 -12.94 -8.77
C PRO A 51 -3.42 -12.98 -8.86
N ALA A 52 -4.13 -11.96 -8.35
CA ALA A 52 -5.58 -11.86 -8.49
C ALA A 52 -6.00 -11.70 -9.96
N ASP A 53 -5.28 -10.87 -10.72
CA ASP A 53 -5.50 -10.61 -12.15
C ASP A 53 -5.25 -11.86 -13.00
N ILE A 54 -4.14 -12.57 -12.75
CA ILE A 54 -3.84 -13.86 -13.40
C ILE A 54 -4.95 -14.88 -13.11
N SER A 55 -5.36 -15.00 -11.85
CA SER A 55 -6.42 -15.94 -11.46
C SER A 55 -7.75 -15.60 -12.12
N SER A 56 -8.11 -14.32 -12.23
CA SER A 56 -9.36 -13.91 -12.88
C SER A 56 -9.39 -14.22 -14.37
N THR A 57 -8.25 -14.05 -15.04
CA THR A 57 -8.06 -14.36 -16.45
C THR A 57 -8.18 -15.86 -16.72
N ILE A 58 -7.62 -16.71 -15.84
CA ILE A 58 -7.70 -18.17 -15.97
C ILE A 58 -9.13 -18.69 -15.75
N ILE A 59 -9.85 -18.12 -14.78
CA ILE A 59 -11.19 -18.58 -14.38
C ILE A 59 -12.29 -17.99 -15.30
N GLY A 60 -11.96 -16.99 -16.12
CA GLY A 60 -12.92 -16.30 -17.00
C GLY A 60 -13.95 -15.47 -16.21
N HIS A 61 -13.57 -14.97 -15.03
CA HIS A 61 -14.44 -14.17 -14.17
C HIS A 61 -14.47 -12.71 -14.66
N ASP A 62 -15.57 -12.00 -14.38
CA ASP A 62 -15.74 -10.61 -14.77
C ASP A 62 -14.69 -9.70 -14.09
N ASN A 63 -13.89 -8.99 -14.89
CA ASN A 63 -12.71 -8.25 -14.45
C ASN A 63 -12.99 -6.85 -13.87
N GLY A 64 -14.26 -6.46 -13.72
CA GLY A 64 -14.63 -5.09 -13.32
C GLY A 64 -14.04 -4.66 -11.97
N GLY A 65 -14.07 -5.54 -10.97
CA GLY A 65 -13.48 -5.26 -9.65
C GLY A 65 -11.96 -5.11 -9.71
N ILE A 66 -11.29 -5.99 -10.45
CA ILE A 66 -9.82 -5.99 -10.59
C ILE A 66 -9.35 -4.77 -11.37
N SER A 67 -10.07 -4.37 -12.42
CA SER A 67 -9.81 -3.14 -13.18
C SER A 67 -9.93 -1.87 -12.33
N PHE A 68 -10.92 -1.82 -11.43
CA PHE A 68 -11.05 -0.73 -10.47
C PHE A 68 -9.84 -0.67 -9.52
N PHE A 69 -9.45 -1.81 -8.94
CA PHE A 69 -8.29 -1.85 -8.06
C PHE A 69 -6.99 -1.50 -8.78
N TRP A 70 -6.79 -1.95 -10.02
CA TRP A 70 -5.67 -1.53 -10.86
C TRP A 70 -5.64 -0.02 -11.08
N SER A 71 -6.78 0.58 -11.41
CA SER A 71 -6.89 2.03 -11.58
C SER A 71 -6.54 2.75 -10.27
N TRP A 72 -7.05 2.25 -9.14
CA TRP A 72 -6.76 2.81 -7.82
C TRP A 72 -5.26 2.74 -7.46
N SER A 73 -4.61 1.60 -7.69
CA SER A 73 -3.18 1.42 -7.42
C SER A 73 -2.30 2.26 -8.36
N TYR A 74 -2.69 2.35 -9.64
CA TYR A 74 -2.03 3.23 -10.61
C TYR A 74 -2.09 4.69 -10.17
N TRP A 75 -3.28 5.22 -9.89
CA TRP A 75 -3.46 6.61 -9.48
C TRP A 75 -2.80 6.91 -8.14
N SER A 76 -2.84 5.97 -7.18
CA SER A 76 -2.16 6.11 -5.89
C SER A 76 -0.64 6.23 -6.07
N THR A 77 -0.04 5.37 -6.92
CA THR A 77 1.39 5.43 -7.23
C THR A 77 1.74 6.72 -7.96
N PHE A 78 0.92 7.10 -8.93
CA PHE A 78 1.13 8.32 -9.71
C PHE A 78 1.09 9.57 -8.82
N LEU A 79 0.08 9.72 -7.98
CA LEU A 79 -0.03 10.85 -7.05
C LEU A 79 1.14 10.86 -6.06
N LEU A 80 1.58 9.70 -5.59
CA LEU A 80 2.75 9.63 -4.72
C LEU A 80 4.02 10.16 -5.43
N THR A 81 4.28 9.69 -6.65
CA THR A 81 5.50 10.05 -7.40
C THR A 81 5.48 11.48 -7.93
N TRP A 82 4.33 11.96 -8.41
CA TRP A 82 4.24 13.22 -9.15
C TRP A 82 3.68 14.38 -8.33
N LEU A 83 3.00 14.10 -7.22
CA LEU A 83 2.45 15.14 -6.35
C LEU A 83 3.12 15.12 -4.98
N VAL A 84 3.05 14.00 -4.27
CA VAL A 84 3.50 13.94 -2.86
C VAL A 84 5.01 14.12 -2.74
N VAL A 85 5.80 13.37 -3.50
CA VAL A 85 7.27 13.44 -3.45
C VAL A 85 7.79 14.82 -3.88
N PRO A 86 7.38 15.40 -5.02
CA PRO A 86 7.86 16.72 -5.45
C PRO A 86 7.44 17.86 -4.50
N LEU A 87 6.21 17.81 -3.96
CA LEU A 87 5.73 18.81 -3.01
C LEU A 87 6.50 18.78 -1.70
N ILE A 88 7.00 17.61 -1.30
CA ILE A 88 7.85 17.45 -0.10
C ILE A 88 9.30 17.85 -0.38
N GLN A 89 9.82 17.56 -1.57
CA GLN A 89 11.21 17.90 -1.95
C GLN A 89 11.40 19.38 -2.33
N GLY A 90 10.32 20.16 -2.38
CA GLY A 90 10.35 21.58 -2.67
C GLY A 90 10.23 21.86 -4.17
N VAL A 91 9.00 22.15 -4.58
CA VAL A 91 8.79 23.32 -5.45
C VAL A 91 9.12 24.56 -4.64
#